data_AF-A0A925CG58-F1
#
_entry.id   AF-A0A925CG58-F1
#
_cell.length_a   1.000
_cell.length_b   1.000
_cell.length_c   1.000
_cell.angle_alpha   90.00
_cell.angle_beta   90.00
_cell.angle_gamma   90.00
#
_symmetry.space_group_name_H-M   'P 1'
#
loop_
_entity.id
_entity.type
_entity.pdbx_description
1 polymer ?
#
loop_
_entity_poly.entity_id
_entity_poly.type
_entity_poly.pdbx_seq_one_letter_code
_entity_poly.pdbx_strand_id
1 'polypeptide(L)'
;MARKSSQPRFSQGKPVGSASAGAAPSAARPATLEIYDTTLRDGAQAEDVTFSVEDKVRVAQQLDGLGVQFIEGGWPGANPKDIEFFRMIKTVPLQTATVVAFGSTRKSSNVVQKDPNIRALLEAETTIITLFGKTWSLHVTDALGISLAKNLELISDSVAHL
;
A
#
# COMPACT_ATOMS: atom_id res chain seq x y z
N MET A 1 17.41 -59.80 54.04
CA MET A 1 17.11 -58.85 55.15
C MET A 1 17.84 -57.54 54.88
N ALA A 2 17.15 -56.42 55.10
CA ALA A 2 17.44 -55.09 54.56
C ALA A 2 18.63 -54.34 55.19
N ARG A 3 19.24 -53.43 54.41
CA ARG A 3 19.73 -52.13 54.91
C ARG A 3 19.40 -51.03 53.90
N LYS A 4 18.58 -50.07 54.34
CA LYS A 4 18.23 -48.82 53.66
C LYS A 4 19.40 -47.83 53.78
N SER A 5 19.79 -47.16 52.70
CA SER A 5 20.59 -45.93 52.75
C SER A 5 19.69 -44.73 52.46
N SER A 6 19.81 -43.72 53.32
CA SER A 6 19.04 -42.49 53.33
C SER A 6 19.76 -41.39 52.54
N GLN A 7 19.10 -40.82 51.53
CA GLN A 7 19.49 -39.54 50.95
C GLN A 7 18.47 -38.44 51.30
N PRO A 8 18.91 -37.19 51.52
CA PRO A 8 18.08 -36.10 52.01
C PRO A 8 17.20 -35.45 50.92
N ARG A 9 16.05 -34.91 51.36
CA ARG A 9 15.03 -34.24 50.53
C ARG A 9 15.50 -32.85 50.08
N PHE A 10 15.48 -32.59 48.78
CA PHE A 10 15.55 -31.24 48.23
C PHE A 10 14.19 -30.53 48.43
N SER A 11 14.18 -29.40 49.12
CA SER A 11 12.98 -28.55 49.23
C SER A 11 12.80 -27.74 47.94
N GLN A 12 11.65 -27.86 47.30
CA GLN A 12 11.29 -27.02 46.17
C GLN A 12 11.17 -25.56 46.60
N GLY A 13 11.92 -24.66 45.95
CA GLY A 13 11.80 -23.23 46.13
C GLY A 13 10.43 -22.74 45.66
N LYS A 14 9.78 -21.89 46.46
CA LYS A 14 8.52 -21.24 46.10
C LYS A 14 8.70 -20.34 44.87
N PRO A 15 7.74 -20.31 43.93
CA PRO A 15 7.75 -19.33 42.85
C PRO A 15 7.56 -17.92 43.44
N VAL A 16 8.38 -16.99 42.95
CA VAL A 16 8.34 -15.56 43.30
C VAL A 16 7.03 -14.96 42.77
N GLY A 17 6.28 -14.29 43.65
CA GLY A 17 5.00 -13.69 43.34
C GLY A 17 5.07 -12.62 42.26
N SER A 18 4.04 -12.59 41.42
CA SER A 18 3.84 -11.58 40.37
C SER A 18 3.57 -10.21 40.98
N ALA A 19 4.49 -9.26 40.78
CA ALA A 19 4.19 -7.85 40.94
C ALA A 19 3.31 -7.40 39.76
N SER A 20 2.09 -6.94 40.05
CA SER A 20 1.19 -6.34 39.06
C SER A 20 1.73 -4.97 38.64
N ALA A 21 2.44 -4.92 37.52
CA ALA A 21 2.66 -3.66 36.81
C ALA A 21 1.31 -3.24 36.20
N GLY A 22 0.82 -2.05 36.56
CA GLY A 22 -0.41 -1.49 36.02
C GLY A 22 -0.37 -1.51 34.50
N ALA A 23 -1.30 -2.26 33.90
CA ALA A 23 -1.43 -2.35 32.46
C ALA A 23 -1.81 -0.98 31.92
N ALA A 24 -0.94 -0.38 31.10
CA ALA A 24 -1.33 0.69 30.21
C ALA A 24 -2.54 0.20 29.38
N PRO A 25 -3.52 1.07 29.06
CA PRO A 25 -4.70 0.66 28.31
C PRO A 25 -4.23 0.07 26.98
N SER A 26 -4.49 -1.22 26.79
CA SER A 26 -4.24 -1.90 25.52
C SER A 26 -5.06 -1.19 24.47
N ALA A 27 -4.41 -0.42 23.60
CA ALA A 27 -5.05 0.14 22.42
C ALA A 27 -5.80 -1.01 21.74
N ALA A 28 -7.13 -0.89 21.64
CA ALA A 28 -7.95 -1.90 21.01
C ALA A 28 -7.37 -2.18 19.62
N ARG A 29 -7.05 -3.44 19.32
CA ARG A 29 -6.63 -3.82 17.96
C ARG A 29 -7.72 -3.30 17.01
N PRO A 30 -7.35 -2.62 15.90
CA PRO A 30 -8.34 -2.15 14.94
C PRO A 30 -9.22 -3.31 14.51
N ALA A 31 -10.52 -3.04 14.39
CA ALA A 31 -11.54 -4.07 14.17
C ALA A 31 -11.39 -4.80 12.83
N THR A 32 -10.58 -4.28 11.90
CA THR A 32 -10.26 -4.85 10.59
C THR A 32 -8.83 -4.50 10.18
N LEU A 33 -8.11 -5.45 9.58
CA LEU A 33 -6.80 -5.27 8.96
C LEU A 33 -6.97 -5.50 7.45
N GLU A 34 -6.54 -4.54 6.65
CA GLU A 34 -6.55 -4.64 5.19
C GLU A 34 -5.12 -4.50 4.67
N ILE A 35 -4.82 -5.25 3.62
CA ILE A 35 -3.52 -5.27 2.94
C ILE A 35 -3.63 -4.53 1.63
N TYR A 36 -2.76 -3.52 1.48
CA TYR A 36 -2.53 -2.77 0.26
C TYR A 36 -1.14 -3.13 -0.27
N ASP A 37 -1.09 -3.90 -1.36
CA ASP A 37 0.14 -4.41 -1.94
C ASP A 37 0.62 -3.52 -3.10
N THR A 38 1.93 -3.18 -3.09
CA THR A 38 2.56 -2.31 -4.08
C THR A 38 3.55 -3.02 -5.00
N THR A 39 3.55 -4.35 -5.03
CA THR A 39 4.49 -5.17 -5.83
C THR A 39 4.50 -4.77 -7.30
N LEU A 40 3.32 -4.50 -7.88
CA LEU A 40 3.17 -4.16 -9.30
C LEU A 40 3.50 -2.71 -9.68
N ARG A 41 3.74 -1.84 -8.68
CA ARG A 41 4.15 -0.45 -8.86
C ARG A 41 5.52 -0.20 -8.25
N ASP A 42 5.59 -0.08 -6.92
CA ASP A 42 6.82 0.27 -6.20
C ASP A 42 7.84 -0.87 -6.26
N GLY A 43 7.36 -2.11 -6.11
CA GLY A 43 8.20 -3.31 -6.26
C GLY A 43 8.77 -3.49 -7.67
N ALA A 44 8.13 -2.89 -8.68
CA ALA A 44 8.58 -2.91 -10.07
C ALA A 44 9.61 -1.81 -10.40
N GLN A 45 9.92 -0.90 -9.46
CA GLN A 45 10.92 0.17 -9.67
C GLN A 45 12.35 -0.25 -9.31
N ALA A 46 12.55 -1.47 -8.80
CA ALA A 46 13.88 -2.00 -8.54
C ALA A 46 14.64 -2.24 -9.86
N GLU A 47 15.96 -2.01 -9.83
CA GLU A 47 16.84 -2.38 -10.94
C GLU A 47 16.67 -3.87 -11.25
N ASP A 48 16.69 -4.22 -12.54
CA ASP A 48 16.49 -5.57 -13.09
C ASP A 48 15.08 -6.17 -12.95
N VAL A 49 14.10 -5.45 -12.41
CA VAL A 49 12.69 -5.90 -12.41
C VAL A 49 11.96 -5.30 -13.60
N THR A 50 11.46 -6.16 -14.50
CA THR A 50 10.58 -5.74 -15.60
C THR A 50 9.49 -6.76 -15.81
N PHE A 51 8.24 -6.33 -15.61
CA PHE A 51 7.08 -7.15 -15.92
C PHE A 51 6.64 -6.97 -17.38
N SER A 52 6.28 -8.06 -18.05
CA SER A 52 5.34 -8.00 -19.18
C SER A 52 3.93 -7.71 -18.65
N VAL A 53 2.99 -7.35 -19.52
CA VAL A 53 1.61 -7.10 -19.09
C VAL A 53 0.98 -8.39 -18.55
N GLU A 54 1.28 -9.51 -19.19
CA GLU A 54 0.83 -10.84 -18.78
C GLU A 54 1.38 -11.22 -17.41
N ASP A 55 2.64 -10.87 -17.10
CA ASP A 55 3.20 -11.10 -15.77
C ASP A 55 2.48 -10.28 -14.72
N LYS A 56 2.14 -9.01 -15.02
CA LYS A 56 1.36 -8.19 -14.09
C LYS A 56 0.01 -8.81 -13.78
N VAL A 57 -0.68 -9.34 -14.79
CA VAL A 57 -1.96 -10.07 -14.60
C VAL A 57 -1.77 -11.30 -13.73
N ARG A 58 -0.75 -12.14 -14.01
CA ARG A 58 -0.46 -13.34 -13.23
C ARG A 58 -0.16 -13.00 -11.77
N VAL A 59 0.69 -12.02 -11.51
CA VAL A 59 1.01 -11.56 -10.16
C VAL A 59 -0.23 -11.03 -9.45
N ALA A 60 -1.08 -10.25 -10.12
CA ALA A 60 -2.34 -9.78 -9.53
C ALA A 60 -3.24 -10.94 -9.09
N GLN A 61 -3.36 -12.00 -9.90
CA GLN A 61 -4.11 -13.21 -9.53
C GLN A 61 -3.48 -13.98 -8.36
N GLN A 62 -2.14 -14.02 -8.28
CA GLN A 62 -1.46 -14.64 -7.12
C GLN A 62 -1.71 -13.84 -5.85
N LEU A 63 -1.60 -12.51 -5.90
CA LEU A 63 -1.89 -11.62 -4.76
C LEU A 63 -3.35 -11.75 -4.31
N ASP A 64 -4.29 -11.83 -5.25
CA ASP A 64 -5.70 -12.12 -4.97
C ASP A 64 -5.90 -13.47 -4.28
N GLY A 65 -5.22 -14.52 -4.76
CA GLY A 65 -5.24 -15.86 -4.15
C GLY A 65 -4.64 -15.92 -2.74
N LEU A 66 -3.76 -14.97 -2.39
CA LEU A 66 -3.25 -14.78 -1.02
C LEU A 66 -4.23 -14.01 -0.12
N GLY A 67 -5.33 -13.51 -0.67
CA GLY A 67 -6.32 -12.70 0.05
C GLY A 67 -5.88 -11.27 0.26
N VAL A 68 -5.12 -10.67 -0.66
CA VAL A 68 -4.84 -9.22 -0.63
C VAL A 68 -6.09 -8.43 -1.01
N GLN A 69 -6.41 -7.36 -0.27
CA GLN A 69 -7.61 -6.55 -0.51
C GLN A 69 -7.40 -5.52 -1.63
N PHE A 70 -6.22 -4.90 -1.69
CA PHE A 70 -5.93 -3.85 -2.65
C PHE A 70 -4.59 -4.10 -3.34
N ILE A 71 -4.60 -4.05 -4.67
CA ILE A 71 -3.40 -4.24 -5.49
C ILE A 71 -3.15 -2.95 -6.26
N GLU A 72 -2.05 -2.28 -5.98
CA GLU A 72 -1.62 -1.09 -6.72
C GLU A 72 -1.08 -1.50 -8.10
N GLY A 73 -1.93 -1.35 -9.12
CA GLY A 73 -1.72 -1.91 -10.45
C GLY A 73 -0.67 -1.21 -11.30
N GLY A 74 -0.25 0.00 -10.93
CA GLY A 74 0.72 0.80 -11.67
C GLY A 74 0.23 2.22 -11.96
N TRP A 75 0.98 2.95 -12.78
CA TRP A 75 0.75 4.35 -13.12
C TRP A 75 0.43 4.52 -14.61
N PRO A 76 -0.85 4.57 -15.01
CA PRO A 76 -1.25 4.61 -16.42
C PRO A 76 -0.80 5.92 -17.11
N GLY A 77 -0.71 7.02 -16.37
CA GLY A 77 -0.18 8.30 -16.85
C GLY A 77 1.34 8.35 -17.10
N ALA A 78 2.08 7.30 -16.71
CA ALA A 78 3.54 7.26 -16.82
C ALA A 78 4.07 6.07 -17.65
N ASN A 79 3.36 4.94 -17.66
CA ASN A 79 3.82 3.71 -18.30
C ASN A 79 2.75 3.10 -19.23
N PRO A 80 3.01 2.96 -20.54
CA PRO A 80 2.08 2.35 -21.48
C PRO A 80 1.70 0.90 -21.14
N LYS A 81 2.59 0.13 -20.51
CA LYS A 81 2.27 -1.23 -20.05
C LYS A 81 1.20 -1.24 -18.97
N ASP A 82 1.11 -0.17 -18.17
CA ASP A 82 0.13 -0.08 -17.09
C ASP A 82 -1.25 0.21 -17.66
N ILE A 83 -1.35 1.04 -18.72
CA ILE A 83 -2.60 1.24 -19.47
C ILE A 83 -3.13 -0.12 -19.98
N GLU A 84 -2.26 -0.91 -20.61
CA GLU A 84 -2.66 -2.21 -21.15
C GLU A 84 -3.00 -3.22 -20.03
N PHE A 85 -2.29 -3.17 -18.91
CA PHE A 85 -2.63 -3.94 -17.71
C PHE A 85 -4.04 -3.61 -17.20
N PHE A 86 -4.38 -2.31 -17.03
CA PHE A 86 -5.72 -1.92 -16.60
C PHE A 86 -6.80 -2.31 -17.62
N ARG A 87 -6.47 -2.32 -18.93
CA ARG A 87 -7.38 -2.82 -19.97
C ARG A 87 -7.63 -4.33 -19.81
N MET A 88 -6.58 -5.12 -19.62
CA MET A 88 -6.68 -6.59 -19.53
C MET A 88 -7.32 -7.06 -18.23
N ILE A 89 -6.90 -6.49 -17.09
CA ILE A 89 -7.31 -6.95 -15.75
C ILE A 89 -8.82 -6.81 -15.52
N LYS A 90 -9.50 -5.89 -16.23
CA LYS A 90 -10.98 -5.75 -16.21
C LYS A 90 -11.72 -7.03 -16.59
N THR A 91 -11.11 -7.90 -17.40
CA THR A 91 -11.72 -9.15 -17.86
C THR A 91 -11.26 -10.37 -17.05
N VAL A 92 -10.40 -10.16 -16.06
CA VAL A 92 -9.83 -11.21 -15.22
C VAL A 92 -10.61 -11.25 -13.91
N PRO A 93 -11.25 -12.37 -13.56
CA PRO A 93 -11.97 -12.47 -12.30
C PRO A 93 -10.98 -12.51 -11.13
N LEU A 94 -11.17 -11.60 -10.17
CA LEU A 94 -10.51 -11.57 -8.86
C LEU A 94 -11.57 -11.83 -7.79
N GLN A 95 -11.23 -12.58 -6.75
CA GLN A 95 -12.19 -12.98 -5.71
C GLN A 95 -12.24 -11.99 -4.55
N THR A 96 -11.09 -11.43 -4.19
CA THR A 96 -10.88 -10.59 -3.00
C THR A 96 -10.40 -9.19 -3.39
N ALA A 97 -9.45 -9.12 -4.32
CA ALA A 97 -8.69 -7.92 -4.59
C ALA A 97 -9.47 -6.90 -5.43
N THR A 98 -9.40 -5.64 -5.02
CA THR A 98 -9.69 -4.48 -5.86
C THR A 98 -8.39 -3.93 -6.42
N VAL A 99 -8.32 -3.78 -7.73
CA VAL A 99 -7.15 -3.18 -8.40
C VAL A 99 -7.24 -1.66 -8.33
N VAL A 100 -6.12 -1.02 -8.00
CA VAL A 100 -6.02 0.42 -7.74
C VAL A 100 -5.08 1.08 -8.73
N ALA A 101 -5.53 2.15 -9.39
CA ALA A 101 -4.66 2.97 -10.22
C ALA A 101 -3.88 3.98 -9.37
N PHE A 102 -2.57 4.12 -9.62
CA PHE A 102 -1.71 5.08 -8.94
C PHE A 102 -1.40 6.26 -9.85
N GLY A 103 -1.37 7.49 -9.32
CA GLY A 103 -0.87 8.63 -10.06
C GLY A 103 -0.68 9.88 -9.22
N SER A 104 -0.13 10.93 -9.82
CA SER A 104 0.10 12.20 -9.15
C SER A 104 -1.12 13.11 -9.20
N THR A 105 -1.14 14.15 -8.37
CA THR A 105 -1.94 15.36 -8.66
C THR A 105 -1.66 15.89 -10.07
N ARG A 106 -2.57 16.71 -10.62
CA ARG A 106 -2.38 17.38 -11.91
C ARG A 106 -1.03 18.10 -11.98
N LYS A 107 -0.46 18.18 -13.18
CA LYS A 107 0.76 18.96 -13.42
C LYS A 107 0.46 20.44 -13.25
N SER A 108 1.43 21.19 -12.72
CA SER A 108 1.30 22.64 -12.52
C SER A 108 1.05 23.41 -13.82
N SER A 109 1.56 22.87 -14.95
CA SER A 109 1.41 23.43 -16.30
C SER A 109 0.02 23.29 -16.90
N ASN A 110 -0.84 22.43 -16.33
CA ASN A 110 -2.11 22.05 -16.93
C ASN A 110 -3.28 22.41 -16.00
N VAL A 111 -4.42 22.73 -16.59
CA VAL A 111 -5.71 22.73 -15.87
C VAL A 111 -6.20 21.29 -15.71
N VAL A 112 -6.93 20.99 -14.63
CA VAL A 112 -7.28 19.60 -14.26
C VAL A 112 -8.02 18.85 -15.38
N GLN A 113 -8.95 19.52 -16.08
CA GLN A 113 -9.76 18.93 -17.15
C GLN A 113 -8.94 18.54 -18.39
N LYS A 114 -7.74 19.10 -18.55
CA LYS A 114 -6.84 18.84 -19.68
C LYS A 114 -5.56 18.14 -19.25
N ASP A 115 -5.45 17.74 -17.98
CA ASP A 115 -4.26 17.07 -17.49
C ASP A 115 -4.23 15.60 -17.97
N PRO A 116 -3.21 15.18 -18.73
CA PRO A 116 -3.15 13.85 -19.28
C PRO A 116 -2.96 12.76 -18.22
N ASN A 117 -2.31 13.09 -17.09
CA ASN A 117 -2.15 12.13 -15.99
C ASN A 117 -3.51 11.88 -15.32
N ILE A 118 -4.27 12.94 -15.00
CA ILE A 118 -5.61 12.81 -14.44
C ILE A 118 -6.55 12.05 -15.38
N ARG A 119 -6.50 12.36 -16.69
CA ARG A 119 -7.27 11.62 -17.70
C ARG A 119 -6.92 10.13 -17.71
N ALA A 120 -5.63 9.78 -17.71
CA ALA A 120 -5.19 8.39 -17.72
C ALA A 120 -5.66 7.62 -16.47
N LEU A 121 -5.78 8.29 -15.31
CA LEU A 121 -6.34 7.68 -14.10
C LEU A 121 -7.83 7.38 -14.25
N LEU A 122 -8.61 8.29 -14.85
CA LEU A 122 -10.03 8.06 -15.14
C LEU A 122 -10.23 6.96 -16.19
N GLU A 123 -9.39 6.93 -17.24
CA GLU A 123 -9.43 5.91 -18.31
C GLU A 123 -9.00 4.51 -17.82
N ALA A 124 -8.31 4.42 -16.68
CA ALA A 124 -8.04 3.13 -16.03
C ALA A 124 -9.34 2.46 -15.53
N GLU A 125 -10.39 3.24 -15.27
CA GLU A 125 -11.71 2.80 -14.80
C GLU A 125 -11.64 1.91 -13.53
N THR A 126 -10.67 2.18 -12.66
CA THR A 126 -10.58 1.53 -11.34
C THR A 126 -11.54 2.20 -10.36
N THR A 127 -12.20 1.42 -9.51
CA THR A 127 -13.09 1.97 -8.47
C THR A 127 -12.34 2.81 -7.43
N ILE A 128 -11.05 2.52 -7.22
CA ILE A 128 -10.19 3.23 -6.28
C ILE A 128 -8.98 3.77 -7.04
N ILE A 129 -8.61 5.01 -6.75
CA ILE A 129 -7.41 5.67 -7.27
C ILE A 129 -6.56 6.11 -6.08
N THR A 130 -5.28 5.74 -6.08
CA THR A 130 -4.30 6.25 -5.14
C THR A 130 -3.59 7.45 -5.74
N LEU A 131 -3.86 8.62 -5.16
CA LEU A 131 -3.30 9.89 -5.59
C LEU A 131 -2.13 10.31 -4.71
N PHE A 132 -0.99 10.66 -5.30
CA PHE A 132 0.13 11.25 -4.56
C PHE A 132 0.30 12.75 -4.85
N GLY A 133 0.61 13.50 -3.80
CA GLY A 133 0.98 14.92 -3.86
C GLY A 133 2.15 15.21 -2.93
N LYS A 134 3.03 16.14 -3.31
CA LYS A 134 4.16 16.54 -2.46
C LYS A 134 3.65 17.43 -1.33
N THR A 135 3.96 17.08 -0.08
CA THR A 135 3.56 17.83 1.11
C THR A 135 4.72 18.50 1.84
N TRP A 136 5.95 18.02 1.64
CA TRP A 136 7.13 18.65 2.21
C TRP A 136 7.47 19.92 1.43
N SER A 137 7.54 21.06 2.14
CA SER A 137 7.82 22.39 1.56
C SER A 137 9.06 22.40 0.66
N LEU A 138 10.13 21.70 1.05
CA LEU A 138 11.36 21.58 0.27
C LEU A 138 11.10 21.00 -1.13
N HIS A 139 10.33 19.92 -1.23
CA HIS A 139 9.98 19.32 -2.52
C HIS A 139 9.07 20.25 -3.35
N VAL A 140 8.21 21.03 -2.70
CA VAL A 140 7.33 21.96 -3.40
C VAL A 140 8.12 23.11 -4.02
N THR A 141 9.04 23.71 -3.27
CA THR A 141 9.83 24.84 -3.76
C THR A 141 10.93 24.41 -4.72
N ASP A 142 11.62 23.31 -4.43
CA ASP A 142 12.89 23.00 -5.12
C ASP A 142 12.70 21.96 -6.22
N ALA A 143 11.84 20.95 -6.01
CA ALA A 143 11.61 19.92 -7.02
C ALA A 143 10.48 20.28 -7.98
N LEU A 144 9.40 20.92 -7.50
CA LEU A 144 8.28 21.35 -8.34
C LEU A 144 8.44 22.79 -8.85
N GLY A 145 9.23 23.64 -8.18
CA GLY A 145 9.43 25.03 -8.58
C GLY A 145 8.17 25.90 -8.45
N ILE A 146 7.28 25.59 -7.50
CA ILE A 146 6.00 26.30 -7.30
C ILE A 146 5.84 26.83 -5.88
N SER A 147 4.89 27.75 -5.68
CA SER A 147 4.53 28.24 -4.34
C SER A 147 3.72 27.19 -3.56
N LEU A 148 3.78 27.26 -2.22
CA LEU A 148 2.96 26.40 -1.36
C LEU A 148 1.46 26.57 -1.60
N ALA A 149 1.01 27.80 -1.85
CA ALA A 149 -0.38 28.09 -2.22
C ALA A 149 -0.76 27.39 -3.54
N LYS A 150 0.11 27.45 -4.55
CA LYS A 150 -0.14 26.76 -5.82
C LYS A 150 -0.21 25.25 -5.62
N ASN A 151 0.62 24.68 -4.76
CA ASN A 151 0.59 23.25 -4.45
C ASN A 151 -0.75 22.82 -3.82
N LEU A 152 -1.32 23.63 -2.92
CA LEU A 152 -2.65 23.39 -2.37
C LEU A 152 -3.73 23.42 -3.46
N GLU A 153 -3.64 24.35 -4.42
CA GLU A 153 -4.53 24.34 -5.60
C GLU A 153 -4.39 23.06 -6.42
N LEU A 154 -3.17 22.58 -6.68
CA LEU A 154 -2.96 21.33 -7.43
C LEU A 154 -3.63 20.14 -6.74
N ILE A 155 -3.46 20.02 -5.41
CA ILE A 155 -4.05 18.96 -4.61
C ILE A 155 -5.58 19.08 -4.64
N SER A 156 -6.12 20.27 -4.31
CA SER A 156 -7.56 20.51 -4.25
C SER A 156 -8.25 20.24 -5.58
N ASP A 157 -7.71 20.75 -6.69
CA ASP A 157 -8.29 20.56 -8.02
C ASP A 157 -8.31 19.08 -8.41
N SER A 158 -7.24 18.35 -8.11
CA SER A 158 -7.12 16.94 -8.49
C SER A 158 -8.11 16.08 -7.71
N VAL A 159 -8.21 16.29 -6.39
CA VAL A 159 -9.14 15.56 -5.53
C VAL A 159 -10.60 15.90 -5.84
N ALA A 160 -10.90 17.15 -6.20
CA ALA A 160 -12.27 17.54 -6.54
C ALA A 160 -12.74 17.04 -7.91
N HIS A 161 -11.80 16.66 -8.80
CA HIS A 161 -12.11 16.22 -10.16
C HIS A 161 -12.22 14.70 -10.32
N LEU A 162 -11.46 13.95 -9.50
CA LEU A 162 -11.52 12.50 -9.43
C LEU A 162 -12.69 12.05 -8.54
#